data_AF-A0A7C2C5U7-F1
#
_entry.id   AF-A0A7C2C5U7-F1
#
_cell.length_a   1.000
_cell.length_b   1.000
_cell.length_c   1.000
_cell.angle_alpha   90.00
_cell.angle_beta   90.00
_cell.angle_gamma   90.00
#
_symmetry.space_group_name_H-M   'P 1'
#
loop_
_entity.id
_entity.type
_entity.pdbx_description
1 polymer ?
#
loop_
_entity_poly.entity_id
_entity_poly.type
_entity_poly.pdbx_seq_one_letter_code
_entity_poly.pdbx_strand_id
1 'polypeptide(L)'
;MDIGTLLLMVGLAYATGVLWYDLLPGRLPERVWRVAAYPFLGIFVAHTLLPPVLPFDPAFGGLRLITTAVGSLVAVVVDWVITQLRHPAVVPSPEPRLA
;
A
#
# COMPACT_ATOMS: atom_id res chain seq x y z
N MET A 1 -7.42 -8.97 15.43
CA MET A 1 -8.41 -8.10 14.74
C MET A 1 -9.63 -8.93 14.43
N ASP A 2 -10.81 -8.31 14.48
CA ASP A 2 -12.04 -8.93 13.98
C ASP A 2 -11.99 -9.07 12.45
N ILE A 3 -12.69 -10.07 11.89
CA ILE A 3 -12.78 -10.31 10.44
C ILE A 3 -13.32 -9.07 9.72
N GLY A 4 -14.30 -8.37 10.32
CA GLY A 4 -14.87 -7.14 9.76
C GLY A 4 -13.83 -6.02 9.64
N THR A 5 -13.02 -5.82 10.68
CA THR A 5 -11.92 -4.84 10.66
C THR A 5 -10.86 -5.21 9.63
N LEU A 6 -10.55 -6.50 9.48
CA LEU A 6 -9.60 -6.96 8.46
C LEU A 6 -10.11 -6.69 7.04
N LEU A 7 -11.38 -6.99 6.76
CA LEU A 7 -11.98 -6.71 5.46
C LEU A 7 -12.03 -5.21 5.17
N LEU A 8 -12.40 -4.40 6.17
CA LEU A 8 -12.34 -2.94 6.09
C LEU A 8 -10.92 -2.45 5.78
N MET A 9 -9.92 -3.02 6.45
CA MET A 9 -8.52 -2.68 6.25
C MET A 9 -8.04 -3.04 4.84
N VAL A 10 -8.44 -4.18 4.30
CA VAL A 10 -8.15 -4.56 2.91
C VAL A 10 -8.79 -3.58 1.92
N GLY A 11 -10.08 -3.24 2.13
CA GLY A 11 -10.77 -2.27 1.28
C GLY A 11 -10.13 -0.88 1.32
N LEU A 12 -9.77 -0.40 2.52
CA LEU A 12 -9.05 0.85 2.70
C LEU A 12 -7.64 0.81 2.10
N ALA A 13 -6.91 -0.29 2.25
CA ALA A 13 -5.60 -0.47 1.66
C ALA A 13 -5.67 -0.39 0.13
N TYR A 14 -6.68 -0.98 -0.49
CA TYR A 14 -6.89 -0.85 -1.94
C TYR A 14 -7.23 0.58 -2.33
N ALA A 15 -8.19 1.22 -1.67
CA ALA A 15 -8.62 2.58 -1.99
C ALA A 15 -7.48 3.61 -1.80
N THR A 16 -6.76 3.52 -0.68
CA THR A 16 -5.60 4.37 -0.40
C THR A 16 -4.43 4.04 -1.33
N GLY A 17 -4.23 2.77 -1.68
CA GLY A 17 -3.27 2.37 -2.69
C GLY A 17 -3.51 3.05 -4.02
N VAL A 18 -4.71 2.93 -4.58
CA VAL A 18 -5.10 3.61 -5.82
C VAL A 18 -4.84 5.11 -5.70
N LEU A 19 -5.34 5.76 -4.63
CA LEU A 19 -5.16 7.18 -4.39
C LEU A 19 -3.68 7.60 -4.39
N TRP A 20 -2.83 6.89 -3.64
CA TRP A 20 -1.43 7.28 -3.47
C TRP A 20 -0.58 6.97 -4.70
N TYR A 21 -0.80 5.83 -5.37
CA TYR A 21 -0.12 5.53 -6.63
C TYR A 21 -0.56 6.50 -7.74
N ASP A 22 -1.80 7.00 -7.73
CA ASP A 22 -2.23 8.01 -8.71
C ASP A 22 -1.64 9.40 -8.44
N LEU A 23 -1.49 9.78 -7.16
CA LEU A 23 -0.96 11.10 -6.77
C LEU A 23 0.56 11.20 -6.82
N LEU A 24 1.28 10.12 -6.49
CA LEU A 24 2.74 10.08 -6.51
C LEU A 24 3.23 9.69 -7.92
N PRO A 25 4.48 10.04 -8.31
CA PRO A 25 5.05 9.60 -9.58
C PRO A 25 5.25 8.08 -9.71
N GLY A 26 4.77 7.30 -8.72
CA GLY A 26 4.75 5.85 -8.75
C GLY A 26 3.57 5.38 -9.58
N ARG A 27 3.82 5.12 -10.88
CA ARG A 27 2.84 4.49 -11.77
C ARG A 27 2.09 3.35 -11.07
N LEU A 28 0.78 3.27 -11.31
CA LEU A 28 -0.05 2.14 -10.91
C LEU A 28 0.67 0.81 -11.21
N PRO A 29 0.84 -0.07 -10.20
CA PRO A 29 1.41 -1.39 -10.41
C PRO A 29 0.65 -2.17 -11.48
N GLU A 30 1.36 -2.79 -12.44
CA GLU A 30 0.74 -3.65 -13.46
C GLU A 30 -0.06 -4.81 -12.85
N ARG A 31 0.36 -5.26 -11.66
CA ARG A 31 -0.33 -6.32 -10.91
C ARG A 31 -1.29 -5.69 -9.92
N VAL A 32 -2.59 -5.83 -10.17
CA VAL A 32 -3.69 -5.28 -9.35
C VAL A 32 -3.53 -5.58 -7.85
N TRP A 33 -3.09 -6.77 -7.47
CA TRP A 33 -2.92 -7.14 -6.06
C TRP A 33 -1.82 -6.32 -5.35
N ARG A 34 -0.80 -5.81 -6.07
CA ARG A 34 0.26 -4.99 -5.48
C ARG A 34 -0.24 -3.61 -5.05
N VAL A 35 -1.30 -3.11 -5.70
CA VAL A 35 -1.95 -1.85 -5.35
C VAL A 35 -2.37 -1.84 -3.89
N ALA A 36 -2.87 -2.96 -3.37
CA ALA A 36 -3.29 -3.07 -1.97
C ALA A 36 -2.22 -3.66 -1.04
N ALA A 37 -1.31 -4.50 -1.55
CA ALA A 37 -0.40 -5.27 -0.68
C ALA A 37 0.55 -4.40 0.15
N TYR A 38 1.21 -3.42 -0.49
CA TYR A 38 2.11 -2.52 0.22
C TYR A 38 1.36 -1.60 1.19
N PRO A 39 0.29 -0.89 0.75
CA PRO A 39 -0.53 -0.12 1.68
C PRO A 39 -1.05 -0.94 2.86
N PHE A 40 -1.50 -2.17 2.64
CA PHE A 40 -2.00 -3.06 3.69
C PHE A 40 -0.92 -3.35 4.73
N LEU A 41 0.28 -3.75 4.28
CA LEU A 41 1.42 -3.97 5.18
C LEU A 41 1.80 -2.69 5.93
N GLY A 42 1.79 -1.55 5.25
CA GLY A 42 2.04 -0.23 5.86
C GLY A 42 1.05 0.10 6.96
N ILE A 43 -0.25 -0.06 6.69
CA ILE A 43 -1.34 0.16 7.66
C ILE A 43 -1.17 -0.79 8.85
N PHE A 44 -0.85 -2.06 8.60
CA PHE A 44 -0.66 -3.07 9.65
C PHE A 44 0.46 -2.67 10.62
N VAL A 45 1.63 -2.35 10.07
CA VAL A 45 2.80 -1.92 10.84
C VAL A 45 2.54 -0.58 11.54
N ALA A 46 1.85 0.34 10.88
CA ALA A 46 1.47 1.61 11.48
C ALA A 46 0.58 1.41 12.71
N HIS A 47 -0.40 0.49 12.65
CA HIS A 47 -1.26 0.17 13.79
C HIS A 47 -0.55 -0.52 14.95
N THR A 48 0.63 -1.12 14.74
CA THR A 48 1.43 -1.66 15.84
C THR A 48 2.37 -0.63 16.45
N LEU A 49 2.85 0.34 15.67
CA LEU A 49 3.92 1.25 16.11
C LEU A 49 3.46 2.68 16.47
N LEU A 50 2.43 3.23 15.81
CA LEU A 50 1.98 4.62 15.99
C LEU A 50 0.93 4.89 17.09
N PRO A 51 0.18 3.90 17.64
CA PRO A 51 -0.78 4.19 18.73
C PRO A 51 -0.22 4.96 19.94
N PRO A 52 1.02 4.74 20.41
CA PRO A 52 1.54 5.48 21.57
C PRO A 52 1.92 6.93 21.26
N VAL A 53 2.05 7.30 19.98
CA VAL A 53 2.53 8.62 19.55
C VAL A 53 1.38 9.54 19.09
N LEU A 54 0.26 8.96 18.66
CA LEU A 54 -0.91 9.68 18.14
C LEU A 54 -2.16 9.43 19.00
N PRO A 55 -2.31 10.09 20.17
CA PRO A 55 -3.45 9.89 21.05
C PRO A 55 -4.77 10.43 20.47
N PHE A 56 -4.72 11.41 19.56
CA PHE A 56 -5.87 12.08 18.96
C PHE A 56 -6.37 11.45 17.65
N ASP A 57 -5.94 10.23 17.34
CA ASP A 57 -6.29 9.56 16.09
C ASP A 57 -7.75 9.03 16.10
N PRO A 58 -8.64 9.53 15.23
CA PRO A 58 -10.03 9.08 15.19
C PRO A 58 -10.13 7.60 14.78
N ALA A 59 -10.89 6.84 15.55
CA ALA A 59 -11.11 5.42 15.31
C ALA A 59 -12.44 5.17 14.57
N PHE A 60 -12.41 4.31 13.56
CA PHE A 60 -13.58 3.86 12.81
C PHE A 60 -13.46 2.37 12.50
N GLY A 61 -14.48 1.58 12.88
CA GLY A 61 -14.50 0.13 12.59
C GLY A 61 -13.31 -0.65 13.17
N GLY A 62 -12.66 -0.15 14.21
CA GLY A 62 -11.45 -0.73 14.81
C GLY A 62 -10.12 -0.27 14.18
N LEU A 63 -10.15 0.63 13.21
CA LEU A 63 -8.97 1.24 12.59
C LEU A 63 -8.84 2.70 12.99
N ARG A 64 -7.59 3.15 13.13
CA ARG A 64 -7.22 4.53 13.38
C ARG A 64 -6.96 5.23 12.06
N LEU A 65 -7.74 6.26 11.71
CA LEU A 65 -7.79 6.80 10.35
C LEU A 65 -6.49 7.50 9.95
N ILE A 66 -5.90 8.31 10.84
CA ILE A 66 -4.64 9.00 10.56
C ILE A 66 -3.51 7.98 10.45
N THR A 67 -3.46 7.01 11.36
CA THR A 67 -2.50 5.90 11.32
C THR A 67 -2.62 5.09 10.03
N THR A 68 -3.85 4.86 9.54
CA THR A 68 -4.12 4.18 8.27
C THR A 68 -3.58 4.99 7.09
N ALA A 69 -3.88 6.28 7.04
CA ALA A 69 -3.44 7.17 5.96
C ALA A 69 -1.91 7.30 5.92
N VAL A 70 -1.27 7.49 7.08
CA VAL A 70 0.19 7.60 7.19
C VAL A 70 0.86 6.27 6.85
N GLY A 71 0.37 5.16 7.40
CA GLY A 71 0.94 3.83 7.14
C GLY A 71 0.87 3.45 5.67
N SER A 72 -0.28 3.67 5.03
CA SER A 72 -0.44 3.40 3.59
C SER A 72 0.46 4.29 2.73
N LEU A 73 0.52 5.59 3.02
CA LEU A 73 1.36 6.54 2.28
C LEU A 73 2.85 6.15 2.37
N VAL A 74 3.34 5.90 3.58
CA VAL A 74 4.75 5.50 3.79
C VAL A 74 5.07 4.22 3.03
N ALA A 75 4.19 3.23 3.04
CA ALA A 75 4.44 1.99 2.32
C ALA A 75 4.47 2.17 0.79
N VAL A 76 3.62 3.03 0.23
CA VAL A 76 3.65 3.36 -1.21
C VAL A 76 4.95 4.08 -1.56
N VAL A 77 5.39 5.02 -0.73
CA VAL A 77 6.69 5.70 -0.93
C VAL A 77 7.85 4.70 -0.88
N VAL A 78 7.84 3.77 0.07
CA VAL A 78 8.87 2.72 0.18
C VAL A 78 8.86 1.80 -1.05
N ASP A 79 7.70 1.31 -1.49
CA ASP A 79 7.59 0.49 -2.70
C ASP A 79 8.07 1.24 -3.95
N TRP A 80 7.72 2.52 -4.06
CA TRP A 80 8.19 3.37 -5.15
C TRP A 80 9.71 3.51 -5.14
N VAL A 81 10.32 3.84 -3.98
CA VAL A 81 11.79 3.93 -3.83
C VAL A 81 12.45 2.61 -4.19
N ILE A 82 11.93 1.48 -3.71
CA ILE A 82 12.46 0.14 -4.04
C ILE A 82 12.37 -0.11 -5.55
N THR A 83 11.25 0.25 -6.17
CA THR A 83 11.02 0.04 -7.61
C THR A 83 11.96 0.91 -8.45
N GLN A 84 12.18 2.18 -8.06
CA GLN A 84 13.14 3.07 -8.72
C GLN A 84 14.58 2.55 -8.58
N LEU A 85 14.99 2.15 -7.38
CA LEU A 85 16.34 1.64 -7.13
C LEU A 85 16.60 0.34 -7.89
N ARG A 86 15.61 -0.55 -7.96
CA ARG A 86 15.75 -1.84 -8.64
C ARG A 86 15.88 -1.75 -10.15
N HIS A 87 15.70 -0.56 -10.78
CA HIS A 87 15.77 -0.33 -12.23
C HIS A 87 15.34 -1.58 -12.98
N PRO A 88 14.05 -1.99 -12.91
CA PRO A 88 13.63 -3.32 -13.33
C PRO A 88 14.25 -3.56 -14.70
N ALA A 89 15.31 -4.38 -14.73
CA ALA A 89 16.04 -4.64 -15.93
C ALA A 89 14.95 -5.11 -16.87
N VAL A 90 14.76 -4.38 -17.98
CA VAL A 90 13.77 -4.71 -18.99
C VAL A 90 14.05 -6.16 -19.34
N VAL A 91 13.35 -7.09 -18.69
CA VAL A 91 13.45 -8.49 -19.02
C VAL A 91 12.87 -8.50 -20.41
N PRO A 92 13.69 -8.77 -21.46
CA PRO A 92 13.15 -8.85 -22.78
C PRO A 92 12.10 -9.96 -22.69
N SER A 93 10.81 -9.60 -22.79
CA SER A 93 9.79 -10.60 -23.04
C SER A 93 10.28 -11.38 -24.24
N PRO A 94 10.51 -12.71 -24.13
CA PRO A 94 10.81 -13.50 -25.30
C PRO A 94 9.58 -13.35 -26.20
N GLU A 95 9.70 -12.57 -27.27
CA GLU A 95 8.69 -12.57 -28.31
C GLU A 95 8.50 -14.05 -28.74
N PRO A 96 7.27 -14.59 -28.73
CA PRO A 96 7.05 -15.90 -29.29
C PRO A 96 7.34 -15.80 -30.79
N ARG A 97 8.52 -16.29 -31.21
CA ARG A 97 8.77 -16.57 -32.62
C ARG A 97 7.75 -17.63 -33.04
N LEU A 98 6.71 -17.19 -33.75
CA LEU A 98 5.93 -18.07 -34.60
C LEU A 98 6.89 -18.58 -35.68
N ALA A 99 7.19 -19.88 -35.62
CA ALA A 99 7.87 -20.62 -36.67
C ALA A 99 6.85 -21.10 -37.70
#